data_AF-A0A6J1NAE3-F1
#
_entry.id   AF-A0A6J1NAE3-F1
#
_cell.length_a   1.000
_cell.length_b   1.000
_cell.length_c   1.000
_cell.angle_alpha   90.00
_cell.angle_beta   90.00
_cell.angle_gamma   90.00
#
_symmetry.space_group_name_H-M   'P 1'
#
loop_
_entity.id
_entity.type
_entity.pdbx_description
1 polymer ?
#
loop_
_entity_poly.entity_id
_entity_poly.type
_entity_poly.pdbx_seq_one_letter_code
_entity_poly.pdbx_strand_id
1 'polypeptide(L)'
;MGICVSCRRRDRKAPEKRWVPATGGPAKGAAAELLPRRWPLTAMANSISNIKMTNPIKGMVSKRRIRYMKDGFNLDLAYITERLIAMGFPGDKFEGVYRNHIDDVYKFLEQMHKGHYKIYNLCAERTYDHHKFHDRVKRYELVDHAPPGITQIQEFCEDVHLWLNEDPRNVAVVHCKAGKGRTGTMVCCYLLYCGQKETADMALQFYGHKRTHDKKGVTIPSQRRYVDYYAAMVRGGLSYRATRVHVRELLMSPPPALTSSQCTLEVTVTQPKPNQPFKASLGSHELRREGGAGAASARVCAAVCTPLAGDVRVDVYCKPKMMRKERLFHFWFNTFFVTACVGAEPVPAPDDSPNLETFKLTLDKWQLDDAHKDKQHKLYSPDFKVELIIQKQPESSTFSGHSARASSSLSSCASSGSEPDTEPDATWDSGAGCERVGRYRPLSPENSAHT
;
A
#
# COMPACT_ATOMS: atom_id res chain seq x y z
N MET A 1 61.86 -16.22 26.96
CA MET A 1 60.90 -16.26 28.08
C MET A 1 59.53 -15.88 27.53
N GLY A 2 58.43 -16.61 27.62
CA GLY A 2 58.06 -17.97 28.02
C GLY A 2 56.62 -18.17 27.48
N ILE A 3 56.43 -19.08 26.53
CA ILE A 3 55.72 -20.38 26.60
C ILE A 3 54.19 -20.32 26.44
N CYS A 4 53.76 -21.12 25.46
CA CYS A 4 52.45 -21.43 24.91
C CYS A 4 52.06 -22.87 25.32
N VAL A 5 50.79 -23.15 25.67
CA VAL A 5 50.16 -24.50 25.76
C VAL A 5 48.63 -24.29 25.88
N SER A 6 47.65 -25.08 25.42
CA SER A 6 47.41 -25.97 24.28
C SER A 6 45.89 -26.31 24.25
N CYS A 7 45.39 -26.77 23.12
CA CYS A 7 44.06 -27.39 22.91
C CYS A 7 43.82 -28.67 23.74
N ARG A 8 42.55 -29.00 24.08
CA ARG A 8 41.94 -30.33 23.82
C ARG A 8 40.43 -30.42 24.13
N ARG A 9 39.71 -31.06 23.19
CA ARG A 9 38.32 -31.56 23.26
C ARG A 9 38.16 -32.68 24.31
N ARG A 10 36.93 -32.87 24.83
CA ARG A 10 36.30 -34.20 24.95
C ARG A 10 34.79 -34.12 25.26
N ASP A 11 34.02 -34.83 24.45
CA ASP A 11 32.62 -35.24 24.67
C ASP A 11 32.42 -36.02 25.97
N ARG A 12 31.26 -35.84 26.63
CA ARG A 12 30.66 -36.86 27.49
C ARG A 12 29.12 -36.91 27.34
N LYS A 13 28.66 -38.13 27.13
CA LYS A 13 27.30 -38.63 26.93
C LYS A 13 26.38 -38.38 28.14
N ALA A 14 25.09 -38.21 27.84
CA ALA A 14 23.99 -38.27 28.81
C ALA A 14 23.63 -39.72 29.19
N PRO A 15 23.24 -40.01 30.45
CA PRO A 15 22.75 -41.32 30.85
C PRO A 15 21.21 -41.45 30.77
N GLU A 16 20.77 -42.60 30.29
CA GLU A 16 19.38 -43.11 30.31
C GLU A 16 18.86 -43.27 31.74
N LYS A 17 17.56 -43.00 31.95
CA LYS A 17 16.85 -43.34 33.18
C LYS A 17 15.83 -44.45 32.93
N ARG A 18 16.05 -45.52 33.68
CA ARG A 18 15.34 -46.79 33.80
C ARG A 18 14.04 -46.63 34.59
N TRP A 19 12.99 -47.32 34.15
CA TRP A 19 11.70 -47.48 34.83
C TRP A 19 11.75 -48.64 35.83
N VAL A 20 11.13 -48.48 37.00
CA VAL A 20 10.73 -49.56 37.92
C VAL A 20 9.39 -49.17 38.62
N PRO A 21 8.42 -50.09 38.81
CA PRO A 21 7.07 -49.82 39.34
C PRO A 21 6.85 -50.29 40.80
N ALA A 22 5.85 -49.71 41.50
CA ALA A 22 5.27 -50.19 42.78
C ALA A 22 3.94 -49.41 43.08
N THR A 23 2.74 -50.00 43.04
CA THR A 23 1.95 -50.77 44.06
C THR A 23 1.29 -49.97 45.20
N GLY A 24 -0.06 -50.09 45.33
CA GLY A 24 -0.82 -50.14 46.60
C GLY A 24 -1.68 -48.92 47.04
N GLY A 25 -3.01 -49.10 47.20
CA GLY A 25 -4.02 -48.11 47.70
C GLY A 25 -4.10 -47.98 49.24
N PRO A 26 -5.25 -47.66 49.93
CA PRO A 26 -6.62 -47.38 49.45
C PRO A 26 -7.43 -46.20 50.14
N ALA A 27 -8.61 -45.91 49.56
CA ALA A 27 -9.94 -45.50 50.11
C ALA A 27 -10.21 -44.23 50.98
N LYS A 28 -11.16 -43.36 50.54
CA LYS A 28 -12.58 -43.23 51.03
C LYS A 28 -13.31 -41.93 50.59
N GLY A 29 -14.57 -42.10 50.14
CA GLY A 29 -15.75 -41.20 50.26
C GLY A 29 -15.87 -40.01 49.28
N ALA A 30 -17.03 -39.52 48.83
CA ALA A 30 -18.42 -39.99 48.70
C ALA A 30 -19.19 -38.90 47.89
N ALA A 31 -20.28 -39.31 47.23
CA ALA A 31 -21.49 -38.54 46.83
C ALA A 31 -21.56 -37.79 45.47
N ALA A 32 -22.54 -38.26 44.66
CA ALA A 32 -23.53 -37.55 43.79
C ALA A 32 -23.03 -36.64 42.63
N GLU A 33 -23.62 -36.54 41.43
CA GLU A 33 -24.84 -37.06 40.80
C GLU A 33 -24.71 -36.86 39.27
N LEU A 34 -25.26 -37.79 38.48
CA LEU A 34 -25.90 -37.66 37.15
C LEU A 34 -25.15 -37.06 35.92
N LEU A 35 -24.68 -37.97 35.06
CA LEU A 35 -24.52 -37.79 33.60
C LEU A 35 -25.40 -38.82 32.84
N PRO A 36 -25.95 -38.52 31.65
CA PRO A 36 -26.50 -39.53 30.76
C PRO A 36 -25.42 -40.25 29.92
N ARG A 37 -25.28 -41.53 30.24
CA ARG A 37 -24.86 -42.74 29.48
C ARG A 37 -24.24 -42.63 28.08
N ARG A 38 -22.99 -43.14 27.99
CA ARG A 38 -22.35 -43.78 26.83
C ARG A 38 -22.89 -45.22 26.62
N TRP A 39 -22.97 -45.67 25.37
CA TRP A 39 -23.08 -47.09 24.97
C TRP A 39 -21.67 -47.67 24.65
N PRO A 40 -21.39 -48.98 24.81
CA PRO A 40 -20.06 -49.52 25.06
C PRO A 40 -19.21 -49.77 23.81
N LEU A 41 -17.91 -49.58 23.96
CA LEU A 41 -16.86 -50.02 23.03
C LEU A 41 -16.45 -51.46 23.39
N THR A 42 -16.72 -52.40 22.48
CA THR A 42 -15.97 -53.65 22.36
C THR A 42 -14.65 -53.35 21.65
N ALA A 43 -13.55 -53.70 22.30
CA ALA A 43 -12.22 -53.61 21.74
C ALA A 43 -12.00 -54.71 20.69
N MET A 44 -11.51 -54.34 19.49
CA MET A 44 -10.55 -55.15 18.74
C MET A 44 -9.58 -54.27 17.94
N ALA A 45 -8.34 -54.73 18.03
CA ALA A 45 -7.05 -54.27 17.52
C ALA A 45 -6.98 -53.54 16.16
N ASN A 46 -6.07 -52.55 16.16
CA ASN A 46 -5.07 -52.20 15.14
C ASN A 46 -5.48 -52.15 13.66
N SER A 47 -5.68 -50.93 13.17
CA SER A 47 -5.18 -50.54 11.84
C SER A 47 -4.63 -49.11 11.91
N ILE A 48 -3.30 -49.01 11.96
CA ILE A 48 -2.57 -47.77 11.76
C ILE A 48 -2.50 -47.55 10.25
N SER A 49 -3.13 -46.52 9.70
CA SER A 49 -2.57 -45.61 8.68
C SER A 49 -3.63 -44.78 7.94
N ASN A 50 -3.46 -43.46 8.01
CA ASN A 50 -3.61 -42.45 6.95
C ASN A 50 -4.05 -41.08 7.49
N ILE A 51 -3.29 -40.56 8.47
CA ILE A 51 -3.14 -39.11 8.58
C ILE A 51 -2.37 -38.68 7.33
N LYS A 52 -3.05 -38.08 6.35
CA LYS A 52 -2.42 -37.43 5.20
C LYS A 52 -1.38 -36.44 5.72
N MET A 53 -0.10 -36.77 5.53
CA MET A 53 1.01 -35.86 5.83
C MET A 53 0.78 -34.54 5.11
N THR A 54 0.51 -33.48 5.88
CA THR A 54 0.51 -32.11 5.36
C THR A 54 1.91 -31.80 4.86
N ASN A 55 2.02 -31.55 3.56
CA ASN A 55 3.28 -31.35 2.86
C ASN A 55 4.14 -30.24 3.52
N PRO A 56 5.31 -30.55 4.12
CA PRO A 56 6.12 -29.61 4.92
C PRO A 56 6.63 -28.40 4.11
N ILE A 57 6.62 -28.50 2.78
CA ILE A 57 7.05 -27.44 1.85
C ILE A 57 6.09 -26.22 1.90
N LYS A 58 4.79 -26.43 2.11
CA LYS A 58 3.80 -25.34 2.19
C LYS A 58 3.97 -24.46 3.43
N GLY A 59 4.38 -25.06 4.56
CA GLY A 59 4.69 -24.32 5.79
C GLY A 59 5.95 -23.44 5.64
N MET A 60 6.94 -23.94 4.91
CA MET A 60 8.24 -23.29 4.71
C MET A 60 8.18 -22.03 3.84
N VAL A 61 7.22 -21.93 2.89
CA VAL A 61 7.01 -20.75 2.02
C VAL A 61 5.96 -19.77 2.58
N SER A 62 5.19 -20.20 3.60
CA SER A 62 4.31 -19.34 4.40
C SER A 62 5.09 -18.24 5.15
N LYS A 63 6.36 -18.52 5.50
CA LYS A 63 7.36 -17.58 6.06
C LYS A 63 6.82 -16.55 7.07
N ARG A 64 5.86 -16.92 7.94
CA ARG A 64 5.21 -16.14 9.03
C ARG A 64 3.78 -15.61 8.78
N ARG A 65 3.08 -16.02 7.72
CA ARG A 65 1.64 -15.68 7.53
C ARG A 65 0.73 -16.63 8.32
N ILE A 66 -0.37 -16.09 8.86
CA ILE A 66 -1.40 -16.90 9.52
C ILE A 66 -2.13 -17.71 8.44
N ARG A 67 -2.24 -19.02 8.69
CA ARG A 67 -2.94 -19.97 7.82
C ARG A 67 -4.20 -20.46 8.50
N TYR A 68 -5.25 -20.66 7.71
CA TYR A 68 -6.45 -21.34 8.15
C TYR A 68 -6.17 -22.85 8.13
N MET A 69 -6.14 -23.47 9.31
CA MET A 69 -5.87 -24.89 9.54
C MET A 69 -6.99 -25.51 10.40
N LYS A 70 -8.23 -25.42 9.91
CA LYS A 70 -9.44 -25.94 10.57
C LYS A 70 -10.31 -26.64 9.53
N ASP A 71 -11.23 -27.49 9.99
CA ASP A 71 -12.27 -28.12 9.15
C ASP A 71 -11.73 -28.87 7.93
N GLY A 72 -10.52 -29.44 8.06
CA GLY A 72 -9.84 -30.18 6.98
C GLY A 72 -9.13 -29.30 5.94
N PHE A 73 -9.17 -27.96 6.07
CA PHE A 73 -8.52 -27.03 5.16
C PHE A 73 -7.14 -26.59 5.67
N ASN A 74 -6.21 -26.34 4.74
CA ASN A 74 -4.90 -25.73 5.01
C ASN A 74 -4.61 -24.63 3.99
N LEU A 75 -5.18 -23.45 4.22
CA LEU A 75 -5.14 -22.32 3.28
C LEU A 75 -4.33 -21.15 3.86
N ASP A 76 -3.57 -20.48 3.01
CA ASP A 76 -3.02 -19.14 3.26
C ASP A 76 -4.16 -18.14 3.20
N LEU A 77 -4.95 -18.10 4.28
CA LEU A 77 -6.20 -17.38 4.42
C LEU A 77 -6.37 -16.97 5.89
N ALA A 78 -6.82 -15.75 6.12
CA ALA A 78 -7.14 -15.24 7.45
C ALA A 78 -8.40 -14.39 7.42
N TYR A 79 -9.29 -14.61 8.40
CA TYR A 79 -10.38 -13.70 8.71
C TYR A 79 -9.78 -12.48 9.43
N ILE A 80 -9.79 -11.35 8.74
CA ILE A 80 -9.39 -10.06 9.33
C ILE A 80 -10.50 -9.61 10.28
N THR A 81 -11.73 -9.71 9.81
CA THR A 81 -12.96 -9.70 10.61
C THR A 81 -13.80 -10.92 10.23
N GLU A 82 -14.95 -11.13 10.87
CA GLU A 82 -15.86 -12.23 10.55
C GLU A 82 -16.33 -12.22 9.09
N ARG A 83 -16.44 -11.03 8.49
CA ARG A 83 -16.99 -10.81 7.16
C ARG A 83 -15.97 -10.29 6.13
N LEU A 84 -14.70 -10.21 6.52
CA LEU A 84 -13.61 -9.72 5.67
C LEU A 84 -12.41 -10.68 5.74
N ILE A 85 -12.16 -11.36 4.63
CA ILE A 85 -11.10 -12.35 4.50
C ILE A 85 -9.95 -11.78 3.67
N ALA A 86 -8.72 -12.02 4.11
CA ALA A 86 -7.51 -11.80 3.33
C ALA A 86 -6.84 -13.15 3.01
N MET A 87 -6.50 -13.39 1.75
CA MET A 87 -5.85 -14.64 1.35
C MET A 87 -4.69 -14.46 0.35
N GLY A 88 -3.88 -15.49 0.20
CA GLY A 88 -2.93 -15.64 -0.91
C GLY A 88 -3.63 -16.04 -2.22
N PHE A 89 -2.92 -15.90 -3.34
CA PHE A 89 -3.48 -16.17 -4.67
C PHE A 89 -3.97 -17.62 -4.83
N PRO A 90 -5.17 -17.85 -5.39
CA PRO A 90 -5.67 -19.19 -5.73
C PRO A 90 -5.11 -19.65 -7.09
N GLY A 91 -4.22 -20.64 -7.10
CA GLY A 91 -3.51 -21.10 -8.31
C GLY A 91 -3.81 -22.56 -8.70
N ASP A 92 -3.71 -22.86 -9.99
CA ASP A 92 -4.26 -24.08 -10.61
C ASP A 92 -3.19 -25.04 -11.20
N LYS A 93 -2.16 -25.41 -10.42
CA LYS A 93 -1.36 -26.68 -10.55
C LYS A 93 0.15 -26.69 -10.87
N PHE A 94 0.85 -25.56 -11.02
CA PHE A 94 2.33 -25.53 -10.79
C PHE A 94 2.75 -24.57 -9.66
N GLU A 95 1.86 -23.65 -9.29
CA GLU A 95 2.08 -22.71 -8.19
C GLU A 95 1.45 -23.17 -6.86
N GLY A 96 0.62 -24.21 -6.89
CA GLY A 96 -0.09 -24.76 -5.71
C GLY A 96 0.79 -25.51 -4.72
N VAL A 97 2.07 -25.76 -5.05
CA VAL A 97 3.07 -26.31 -4.12
C VAL A 97 3.40 -25.30 -3.03
N TYR A 98 3.30 -24.00 -3.32
CA TYR A 98 3.61 -22.92 -2.38
C TYR A 98 2.46 -21.91 -2.15
N ARG A 99 1.39 -21.97 -2.96
CA ARG A 99 0.16 -21.16 -2.82
C ARG A 99 -1.08 -22.01 -2.52
N ASN A 100 -2.22 -21.34 -2.39
CA ASN A 100 -3.52 -22.01 -2.25
C ASN A 100 -3.86 -22.70 -3.58
N HIS A 101 -4.26 -23.97 -3.51
CA HIS A 101 -4.84 -24.64 -4.67
C HIS A 101 -6.24 -24.06 -4.90
N ILE A 102 -6.56 -23.66 -6.12
CA ILE A 102 -7.84 -23.01 -6.43
C ILE A 102 -9.05 -23.87 -6.05
N ASP A 103 -8.98 -25.19 -6.29
CA ASP A 103 -10.04 -26.13 -5.89
C ASP A 103 -10.27 -26.17 -4.37
N ASP A 104 -9.22 -26.02 -3.56
CA ASP A 104 -9.35 -26.02 -2.10
C ASP A 104 -10.01 -24.72 -1.62
N VAL A 105 -9.70 -23.59 -2.28
CA VAL A 105 -10.35 -22.30 -2.00
C VAL A 105 -11.82 -22.34 -2.40
N TYR A 106 -12.13 -22.89 -3.58
CA TYR A 106 -13.52 -23.10 -4.01
C TYR A 106 -14.30 -23.96 -3.01
N LYS A 107 -13.79 -25.14 -2.64
CA LYS A 107 -14.43 -26.01 -1.64
C LYS A 107 -14.64 -25.30 -0.30
N PHE A 108 -13.63 -24.55 0.17
CA PHE A 108 -13.75 -23.77 1.40
C PHE A 108 -14.87 -22.73 1.31
N LEU A 109 -14.92 -21.94 0.25
CA LEU A 109 -15.92 -20.89 0.09
C LEU A 109 -17.34 -21.46 -0.12
N GLU A 110 -17.47 -22.56 -0.85
CA GLU A 110 -18.76 -23.25 -1.02
C GLU A 110 -19.22 -23.96 0.26
N GLN A 111 -18.31 -24.44 1.10
CA GLN A 111 -18.67 -25.08 2.36
C GLN A 111 -19.02 -24.05 3.44
N MET A 112 -18.27 -22.94 3.53
CA MET A 112 -18.39 -21.99 4.62
C MET A 112 -19.32 -20.81 4.31
N HIS A 113 -19.41 -20.40 3.04
CA HIS A 113 -20.06 -19.15 2.62
C HIS A 113 -20.88 -19.32 1.33
N LYS A 114 -21.50 -20.47 1.12
CA LYS A 114 -22.27 -20.77 -0.10
C LYS A 114 -23.23 -19.64 -0.45
N GLY A 115 -23.13 -19.10 -1.67
CA GLY A 115 -23.94 -17.97 -2.15
C GLY A 115 -23.64 -16.61 -1.51
N HIS A 116 -22.79 -16.54 -0.50
CA HIS A 116 -22.54 -15.35 0.33
C HIS A 116 -21.09 -14.87 0.33
N TYR A 117 -20.31 -15.17 -0.71
CA TYR A 117 -18.96 -14.60 -0.88
C TYR A 117 -18.81 -13.83 -2.19
N LYS A 118 -17.95 -12.81 -2.18
CA LYS A 118 -17.44 -12.11 -3.37
C LYS A 118 -15.94 -11.92 -3.25
N ILE A 119 -15.22 -12.21 -4.33
CA ILE A 119 -13.76 -12.21 -4.38
C ILE A 119 -13.26 -10.95 -5.07
N TYR A 120 -12.28 -10.30 -4.47
CA TYR A 120 -11.61 -9.11 -4.97
C TYR A 120 -10.15 -9.46 -5.31
N ASN A 121 -9.87 -9.59 -6.62
CA ASN A 121 -8.53 -9.90 -7.13
C ASN A 121 -7.76 -8.60 -7.39
N LEU A 122 -6.71 -8.38 -6.60
CA LEU A 122 -5.88 -7.18 -6.68
C LEU A 122 -4.68 -7.33 -7.65
N CYS A 123 -4.53 -8.46 -8.35
CA CYS A 123 -3.41 -8.69 -9.25
C CYS A 123 -3.67 -8.07 -10.62
N ALA A 124 -2.83 -7.12 -11.02
CA ALA A 124 -2.73 -6.70 -12.43
C ALA A 124 -2.12 -7.82 -13.28
N GLU A 125 -1.15 -8.56 -12.72
CA GLU A 125 -0.31 -9.49 -13.46
C GLU A 125 -0.90 -10.90 -13.63
N ARG A 126 -1.98 -11.22 -12.91
CA ARG A 126 -2.51 -12.59 -12.78
C ARG A 126 -4.03 -12.62 -12.69
N THR A 127 -4.62 -13.56 -13.40
CA THR A 127 -6.03 -13.93 -13.31
C THR A 127 -6.18 -15.46 -13.26
N TYR A 128 -7.40 -15.91 -13.08
CA TYR A 128 -7.85 -17.31 -13.11
C TYR A 128 -9.29 -17.33 -13.64
N ASP A 129 -9.84 -18.51 -13.90
CA ASP A 129 -11.21 -18.66 -14.36
C ASP A 129 -12.22 -18.21 -13.28
N HIS A 130 -13.00 -17.16 -13.57
CA HIS A 130 -13.96 -16.57 -12.64
C HIS A 130 -15.26 -17.38 -12.56
N HIS A 131 -15.60 -18.13 -13.62
CA HIS A 131 -16.82 -18.96 -13.66
C HIS A 131 -16.79 -20.03 -12.55
N LYS A 132 -15.60 -20.48 -12.17
CA LYS A 132 -15.40 -21.38 -11.03
C LYS A 132 -15.99 -20.84 -9.73
N PHE A 133 -16.05 -19.53 -9.57
CA PHE A 133 -16.60 -18.85 -8.40
C PHE A 133 -17.96 -18.21 -8.70
N HIS A 134 -18.72 -18.75 -9.66
CA HIS A 134 -20.04 -18.26 -10.06
C HIS A 134 -20.02 -16.79 -10.49
N ASP A 135 -18.93 -16.36 -11.13
CA ASP A 135 -18.72 -14.98 -11.58
C ASP A 135 -18.75 -13.93 -10.46
N ARG A 136 -18.60 -14.36 -9.19
CA ARG A 136 -18.49 -13.49 -8.01
C ARG A 136 -17.06 -13.00 -7.80
N VAL A 137 -16.34 -12.67 -8.87
CA VAL A 137 -14.97 -12.16 -8.83
C VAL A 137 -14.91 -10.79 -9.48
N LYS A 138 -14.42 -9.78 -8.76
CA LYS A 138 -14.12 -8.45 -9.31
C LYS A 138 -12.64 -8.14 -9.22
N ARG A 139 -12.11 -7.47 -10.25
CA ARG A 139 -10.69 -7.13 -10.35
C ARG A 139 -10.46 -5.65 -10.06
N TYR A 140 -9.44 -5.37 -9.26
CA TYR A 140 -8.87 -4.04 -9.05
C TYR A 140 -7.37 -4.15 -9.32
N GLU A 141 -6.93 -3.80 -10.52
CA GLU A 141 -5.59 -4.14 -11.00
C GLU A 141 -4.51 -3.28 -10.32
N LEU A 142 -3.84 -3.83 -9.30
CA LEU A 142 -2.75 -3.16 -8.59
C LEU A 142 -1.39 -3.69 -9.05
N VAL A 143 -0.54 -2.78 -9.56
CA VAL A 143 0.85 -3.08 -9.91
C VAL A 143 1.62 -3.52 -8.65
N ASP A 144 2.44 -4.57 -8.78
CA ASP A 144 3.18 -5.10 -7.63
C ASP A 144 4.17 -4.05 -7.09
N HIS A 145 4.22 -3.92 -5.76
CA HIS A 145 5.05 -2.94 -5.03
C HIS A 145 4.77 -1.45 -5.27
N ALA A 146 3.71 -1.08 -6.00
CA ALA A 146 3.17 0.27 -6.02
C ALA A 146 2.02 0.40 -4.98
N PRO A 147 1.74 1.60 -4.48
CA PRO A 147 0.46 1.88 -3.83
C PRO A 147 -0.70 1.91 -4.86
N PRO A 148 -1.93 1.61 -4.44
CA PRO A 148 -3.14 1.76 -5.26
C PRO A 148 -3.45 3.25 -5.51
N GLY A 149 -4.06 3.57 -6.65
CA GLY A 149 -4.55 4.93 -6.91
C GLY A 149 -5.69 5.30 -5.96
N ILE A 150 -5.75 6.56 -5.52
CA ILE A 150 -6.71 7.00 -4.49
C ILE A 150 -8.17 6.79 -4.91
N THR A 151 -8.50 7.06 -6.18
CA THR A 151 -9.84 6.80 -6.74
C THR A 151 -10.18 5.31 -6.72
N GLN A 152 -9.21 4.45 -7.05
CA GLN A 152 -9.37 3.01 -7.04
C GLN A 152 -9.57 2.44 -5.62
N ILE A 153 -8.96 3.07 -4.60
CA ILE A 153 -9.23 2.74 -3.19
C ILE A 153 -10.70 3.03 -2.87
N GLN A 154 -11.18 4.23 -3.23
CA GLN A 154 -12.57 4.64 -2.97
C GLN A 154 -13.58 3.67 -3.62
N GLU A 155 -13.42 3.40 -4.92
CA GLU A 155 -14.29 2.48 -5.67
C GLU A 155 -14.32 1.08 -5.04
N PHE A 156 -13.16 0.56 -4.63
CA PHE A 156 -13.07 -0.71 -3.93
C PHE A 156 -13.80 -0.68 -2.58
N CYS A 157 -13.62 0.37 -1.80
CA CYS A 157 -14.25 0.48 -0.48
C CYS A 157 -15.79 0.54 -0.59
N GLU A 158 -16.31 1.31 -1.54
CA GLU A 158 -17.74 1.40 -1.82
C GLU A 158 -18.32 0.04 -2.26
N ASP A 159 -17.66 -0.65 -3.19
CA ASP A 159 -18.10 -1.95 -3.70
C ASP A 159 -18.10 -3.04 -2.61
N VAL A 160 -17.05 -3.08 -1.79
CA VAL A 160 -17.01 -3.98 -0.63
C VAL A 160 -18.12 -3.65 0.37
N HIS A 161 -18.35 -2.36 0.63
CA HIS A 161 -19.39 -1.94 1.56
C HIS A 161 -20.79 -2.31 1.07
N LEU A 162 -21.08 -2.04 -0.21
CA LEU A 162 -22.36 -2.40 -0.83
C LEU A 162 -22.61 -3.90 -0.73
N TRP A 163 -21.65 -4.73 -1.16
CA TRP A 163 -21.75 -6.18 -1.06
C TRP A 163 -22.00 -6.68 0.38
N LEU A 164 -21.30 -6.11 1.36
CA LEU A 164 -21.48 -6.49 2.75
C LEU A 164 -22.80 -5.98 3.36
N ASN A 165 -23.41 -4.93 2.81
CA ASN A 165 -24.70 -4.45 3.29
C ASN A 165 -25.90 -5.15 2.64
N GLU A 166 -25.70 -5.86 1.52
CA GLU A 166 -26.77 -6.61 0.84
C GLU A 166 -27.34 -7.76 1.70
N ASP A 167 -26.50 -8.46 2.46
CA ASP A 167 -26.93 -9.54 3.36
C ASP A 167 -25.93 -9.66 4.54
N PRO A 168 -26.38 -9.82 5.80
CA PRO A 168 -25.49 -9.96 6.96
C PRO A 168 -24.56 -11.18 6.90
N ARG A 169 -24.88 -12.20 6.09
CA ARG A 169 -24.05 -13.38 5.85
C ARG A 169 -22.97 -13.14 4.81
N ASN A 170 -23.05 -12.06 4.03
CA ASN A 170 -22.09 -11.80 2.95
C ASN A 170 -20.68 -11.61 3.52
N VAL A 171 -19.70 -12.14 2.80
CA VAL A 171 -18.27 -12.06 3.11
C VAL A 171 -17.50 -11.55 1.90
N ALA A 172 -16.58 -10.62 2.15
CA ALA A 172 -15.67 -10.10 1.14
C ALA A 172 -14.31 -10.81 1.25
N VAL A 173 -13.81 -11.36 0.14
CA VAL A 173 -12.55 -12.11 0.09
C VAL A 173 -11.55 -11.35 -0.76
N VAL A 174 -10.55 -10.74 -0.14
CA VAL A 174 -9.58 -9.88 -0.81
C VAL A 174 -8.25 -10.61 -0.95
N HIS A 175 -7.67 -10.63 -2.14
CA HIS A 175 -6.37 -11.27 -2.35
C HIS A 175 -5.48 -10.53 -3.34
N CYS A 176 -4.18 -10.76 -3.23
CA CYS A 176 -3.19 -10.44 -4.25
C CYS A 176 -2.35 -11.70 -4.49
N LYS A 177 -1.03 -11.57 -4.71
CA LYS A 177 -0.11 -12.71 -4.80
C LYS A 177 0.08 -13.45 -3.46
N ALA A 178 0.38 -12.71 -2.39
CA ALA A 178 0.69 -13.25 -1.06
C ALA A 178 -0.31 -12.81 0.03
N GLY A 179 -1.29 -11.97 -0.32
CA GLY A 179 -2.26 -11.45 0.65
C GLY A 179 -1.62 -10.64 1.77
N LYS A 180 -0.67 -9.74 1.45
CA LYS A 180 0.13 -9.01 2.44
C LYS A 180 0.12 -7.49 2.21
N GLY A 181 0.98 -6.97 1.33
CA GLY A 181 1.11 -5.52 1.09
C GLY A 181 -0.12 -4.90 0.41
N ARG A 182 -0.35 -5.26 -0.87
CA ARG A 182 -1.51 -4.81 -1.66
C ARG A 182 -2.85 -5.07 -0.96
N THR A 183 -3.09 -6.32 -0.57
CA THR A 183 -4.30 -6.71 0.19
C THR A 183 -4.44 -5.96 1.49
N GLY A 184 -3.36 -5.82 2.27
CA GLY A 184 -3.42 -5.08 3.52
C GLY A 184 -3.72 -3.61 3.32
N THR A 185 -3.21 -2.98 2.26
CA THR A 185 -3.48 -1.58 1.94
C THR A 185 -4.98 -1.37 1.71
N MET A 186 -5.58 -2.15 0.80
CA MET A 186 -7.01 -2.05 0.49
C MET A 186 -7.90 -2.43 1.67
N VAL A 187 -7.56 -3.49 2.42
CA VAL A 187 -8.29 -3.91 3.62
C VAL A 187 -8.22 -2.85 4.72
N CYS A 188 -7.06 -2.24 4.96
CA CYS A 188 -6.94 -1.16 5.95
C CYS A 188 -7.77 0.07 5.54
N CYS A 189 -7.76 0.43 4.26
CA CYS A 189 -8.61 1.51 3.75
C CYS A 189 -10.10 1.20 3.93
N TYR A 190 -10.52 -0.05 3.70
CA TYR A 190 -11.91 -0.43 3.96
C TYR A 190 -12.28 -0.37 5.45
N LEU A 191 -11.38 -0.80 6.35
CA LEU A 191 -11.61 -0.70 7.80
C LEU A 191 -11.76 0.76 8.27
N LEU A 192 -11.05 1.69 7.64
CA LEU A 192 -11.23 3.12 7.85
C LEU A 192 -12.57 3.61 7.28
N TYR A 193 -12.86 3.23 6.04
CA TYR A 193 -14.09 3.61 5.32
C TYR A 193 -15.36 3.23 6.09
N CYS A 194 -15.44 2.00 6.60
CA CYS A 194 -16.61 1.52 7.34
C CYS A 194 -16.60 1.92 8.83
N GLY A 195 -15.67 2.76 9.27
CA GLY A 195 -15.60 3.27 10.65
C GLY A 195 -15.14 2.26 11.71
N GLN A 196 -14.74 1.03 11.32
CA GLN A 196 -14.27 0.03 12.29
C GLN A 196 -12.89 0.36 12.90
N LYS A 197 -12.12 1.22 12.24
CA LYS A 197 -10.83 1.73 12.71
C LYS A 197 -10.79 3.23 12.48
N GLU A 198 -10.35 3.97 13.48
CA GLU A 198 -10.33 5.44 13.43
C GLU A 198 -9.08 6.02 12.78
N THR A 199 -7.95 5.31 12.88
CA THR A 199 -6.65 5.79 12.40
C THR A 199 -5.97 4.75 11.52
N ALA A 200 -5.15 5.23 10.58
CA ALA A 200 -4.36 4.39 9.70
C ALA A 200 -3.47 3.43 10.50
N ASP A 201 -2.83 3.91 11.58
CA ASP A 201 -2.02 3.06 12.46
C ASP A 201 -2.83 1.95 13.12
N MET A 202 -4.03 2.24 13.63
CA MET A 202 -4.90 1.20 14.20
C MET A 202 -5.27 0.16 13.14
N ALA A 203 -5.64 0.60 11.92
CA ALA A 203 -5.98 -0.31 10.83
C ALA A 203 -4.78 -1.18 10.40
N LEU A 204 -3.61 -0.57 10.20
CA LEU A 204 -2.37 -1.24 9.80
C LEU A 204 -1.89 -2.25 10.86
N GLN A 205 -1.94 -1.88 12.14
CA GLN A 205 -1.60 -2.77 13.24
C GLN A 205 -2.60 -3.91 13.33
N PHE A 206 -3.90 -3.63 13.27
CA PHE A 206 -4.95 -4.66 13.32
C PHE A 206 -4.77 -5.69 12.20
N TYR A 207 -4.58 -5.23 10.97
CA TYR A 207 -4.31 -6.11 9.84
C TYR A 207 -3.03 -6.93 10.05
N GLY A 208 -1.94 -6.30 10.51
CA GLY A 208 -0.68 -6.98 10.82
C GLY A 208 -0.86 -8.13 11.81
N HIS A 209 -1.58 -7.90 12.90
CA HIS A 209 -1.87 -8.91 13.92
C HIS A 209 -2.76 -10.04 13.39
N LYS A 210 -3.78 -9.72 12.60
CA LYS A 210 -4.72 -10.72 12.05
C LYS A 210 -4.13 -11.54 10.91
N ARG A 211 -3.20 -10.98 10.15
CA ARG A 211 -2.66 -11.62 8.93
C ARG A 211 -1.32 -12.32 9.12
N THR A 212 -0.50 -11.89 10.10
CA THR A 212 0.89 -12.34 10.24
C THR A 212 1.27 -12.63 11.68
N HIS A 213 2.14 -13.63 11.89
CA HIS A 213 2.64 -13.99 13.21
C HIS A 213 3.65 -12.96 13.75
N ASP A 214 4.41 -12.30 12.88
CA ASP A 214 5.39 -11.28 13.25
C ASP A 214 4.82 -9.85 13.26
N LYS A 215 3.50 -9.71 13.15
CA LYS A 215 2.75 -8.44 13.11
C LYS A 215 3.14 -7.53 11.93
N LYS A 216 3.94 -8.02 10.98
CA LYS A 216 4.38 -7.27 9.81
C LYS A 216 3.41 -7.51 8.66
N GLY A 217 2.27 -6.80 8.64
CA GLY A 217 1.31 -6.78 7.54
C GLY A 217 1.80 -5.93 6.36
N VAL A 218 1.36 -4.68 6.28
CA VAL A 218 1.84 -3.71 5.29
C VAL A 218 3.14 -3.07 5.77
N THR A 219 4.25 -3.42 5.11
CA THR A 219 5.60 -3.00 5.52
C THR A 219 6.24 -1.99 4.58
N ILE A 220 5.73 -1.85 3.35
CA ILE A 220 6.28 -0.90 2.38
C ILE A 220 5.80 0.50 2.78
N PRO A 221 6.70 1.45 3.07
CA PRO A 221 6.34 2.79 3.50
C PRO A 221 5.36 3.51 2.58
N SER A 222 5.57 3.45 1.26
CA SER A 222 4.62 4.07 0.32
C SER A 222 3.21 3.49 0.39
N GLN A 223 3.07 2.18 0.65
CA GLN A 223 1.74 1.58 0.85
C GLN A 223 1.09 2.07 2.15
N ARG A 224 1.87 2.22 3.23
CA ARG A 224 1.38 2.77 4.51
C ARG A 224 0.92 4.22 4.35
N ARG A 225 1.73 5.05 3.68
CA ARG A 225 1.41 6.46 3.38
C ARG A 225 0.07 6.62 2.67
N TYR A 226 -0.29 5.70 1.78
CA TYR A 226 -1.59 5.75 1.09
C TYR A 226 -2.77 5.38 2.01
N VAL A 227 -2.54 4.57 3.04
CA VAL A 227 -3.54 4.38 4.12
C VAL A 227 -3.68 5.65 4.95
N ASP A 228 -2.58 6.36 5.24
CA ASP A 228 -2.61 7.66 5.94
C ASP A 228 -3.36 8.71 5.12
N TYR A 229 -3.09 8.80 3.81
CA TYR A 229 -3.83 9.66 2.87
C TYR A 229 -5.33 9.35 2.89
N TYR A 230 -5.70 8.08 2.77
CA TYR A 230 -7.11 7.71 2.78
C TYR A 230 -7.78 7.98 4.13
N ALA A 231 -7.07 7.76 5.25
CA ALA A 231 -7.57 8.13 6.58
C ALA A 231 -7.84 9.64 6.69
N ALA A 232 -6.97 10.47 6.13
CA ALA A 232 -7.17 11.92 6.07
C ALA A 232 -8.37 12.32 5.21
N MET A 233 -8.65 11.61 4.10
CA MET A 233 -9.87 11.82 3.31
C MET A 233 -11.13 11.50 4.11
N VAL A 234 -11.19 10.32 4.71
CA VAL A 234 -12.37 9.84 5.45
C VAL A 234 -12.66 10.75 6.65
N ARG A 235 -11.63 11.17 7.41
CA ARG A 235 -11.80 12.02 8.60
C ARG A 235 -11.95 13.50 8.30
N GLY A 236 -11.19 14.00 7.33
CA GLY A 236 -11.12 15.43 7.03
C GLY A 236 -12.19 15.92 6.06
N GLY A 237 -13.02 15.02 5.52
CA GLY A 237 -14.00 15.37 4.48
C GLY A 237 -13.33 15.90 3.21
N LEU A 238 -12.07 15.51 2.96
CA LEU A 238 -11.31 16.00 1.81
C LEU A 238 -11.85 15.37 0.53
N SER A 239 -12.26 16.21 -0.42
CA SER A 239 -12.61 15.75 -1.75
C SER A 239 -11.36 15.69 -2.64
N TYR A 240 -11.00 14.48 -3.05
CA TYR A 240 -9.81 14.26 -3.86
C TYR A 240 -9.95 14.93 -5.24
N ARG A 241 -8.95 15.74 -5.60
CA ARG A 241 -8.78 16.30 -6.95
C ARG A 241 -7.31 16.22 -7.37
N ALA A 242 -7.06 15.86 -8.62
CA ALA A 242 -5.71 15.87 -9.16
C ALA A 242 -5.16 17.31 -9.18
N THR A 243 -4.23 17.60 -8.26
CA THR A 243 -3.68 18.96 -8.09
C THR A 243 -2.35 19.06 -8.82
N ARG A 244 -2.23 20.07 -9.69
CA ARG A 244 -1.02 20.30 -10.48
C ARG A 244 0.08 20.94 -9.63
N VAL A 245 1.28 20.35 -9.65
CA VAL A 245 2.44 20.83 -8.91
C VAL A 245 3.73 20.67 -9.72
N HIS A 246 4.79 21.35 -9.29
CA HIS A 246 6.16 21.11 -9.73
C HIS A 246 7.05 20.81 -8.52
N VAL A 247 7.94 19.83 -8.66
CA VAL A 247 9.02 19.63 -7.69
C VAL A 247 10.15 20.58 -8.04
N ARG A 248 10.56 21.44 -7.11
CA ARG A 248 11.68 22.38 -7.26
C ARG A 248 13.01 21.74 -6.95
N GLU A 249 13.05 20.99 -5.86
CA GLU A 249 14.29 20.39 -5.38
C GLU A 249 14.01 19.23 -4.43
N LEU A 250 15.00 18.34 -4.37
CA LEU A 250 15.08 17.25 -3.41
C LEU A 250 16.36 17.43 -2.59
N LEU A 251 16.23 17.48 -1.27
CA LEU A 251 17.34 17.56 -0.33
C LEU A 251 17.46 16.24 0.42
N MET A 252 18.68 15.80 0.66
CA MET A 252 19.01 14.65 1.50
C MET A 252 19.94 15.10 2.63
N SER A 253 19.59 14.79 3.86
CA SER A 253 20.38 15.18 5.04
C SER A 253 20.33 14.11 6.13
N PRO A 254 21.49 13.67 6.66
CA PRO A 254 22.81 13.78 6.01
C PRO A 254 22.83 13.06 4.65
N PRO A 255 23.81 13.31 3.76
CA PRO A 255 23.95 12.56 2.53
C PRO A 255 24.17 11.04 2.77
N PRO A 256 23.76 10.15 1.86
CA PRO A 256 24.05 8.72 1.96
C PRO A 256 25.57 8.45 2.00
N ALA A 257 26.00 7.47 2.80
CA ALA A 257 27.39 7.06 2.97
C ALA A 257 27.88 6.24 1.76
N LEU A 258 28.06 6.90 0.62
CA LEU A 258 28.52 6.27 -0.62
C LEU A 258 30.02 5.95 -0.55
N THR A 259 30.39 4.76 -1.03
CA THR A 259 31.78 4.26 -1.00
C THR A 259 32.68 4.87 -2.08
N SER A 260 32.09 5.38 -3.17
CA SER A 260 32.84 6.02 -4.26
C SER A 260 33.22 7.46 -3.90
N SER A 261 34.46 7.86 -4.23
CA SER A 261 34.96 9.22 -4.00
C SER A 261 34.20 10.28 -4.81
N GLN A 262 33.59 9.87 -5.93
CA GLN A 262 32.76 10.70 -6.81
C GLN A 262 31.56 9.87 -7.30
N CYS A 263 30.34 10.32 -7.00
CA CYS A 263 29.09 9.77 -7.54
C CYS A 263 28.17 10.89 -8.02
N THR A 264 27.47 10.68 -9.14
CA THR A 264 26.38 11.56 -9.55
C THR A 264 25.05 11.01 -9.00
N LEU A 265 24.37 11.81 -8.21
CA LEU A 265 22.97 11.58 -7.86
C LEU A 265 22.10 11.94 -9.06
N GLU A 266 21.15 11.07 -9.41
CA GLU A 266 20.15 11.34 -10.43
C GLU A 266 18.76 11.12 -9.83
N VAL A 267 17.87 12.10 -9.97
CA VAL A 267 16.49 12.00 -9.53
C VAL A 267 15.57 11.89 -10.74
N THR A 268 14.64 10.95 -10.68
CA THR A 268 13.65 10.69 -11.73
C THR A 268 12.26 10.67 -11.12
N VAL A 269 11.31 11.34 -11.76
CA VAL A 269 9.89 11.29 -11.41
C VAL A 269 9.15 10.43 -12.41
N THR A 270 8.21 9.62 -11.93
CA THR A 270 7.35 8.76 -12.76
C THR A 270 5.89 8.90 -12.32
N GLN A 271 4.98 9.12 -13.26
CA GLN A 271 3.53 9.10 -13.03
C GLN A 271 2.87 7.94 -13.78
N PRO A 272 2.00 7.16 -13.13
CA PRO A 272 1.16 6.20 -13.83
C PRO A 272 0.25 6.90 -14.85
N LYS A 273 0.20 6.39 -16.08
CA LYS A 273 -0.80 6.77 -17.09
C LYS A 273 -1.32 5.51 -17.79
N PRO A 274 -2.53 5.52 -18.36
CA PRO A 274 -3.17 4.32 -18.93
C PRO A 274 -2.33 3.61 -20.00
N ASN A 275 -1.73 4.37 -20.93
CA ASN A 275 -1.01 3.78 -22.07
C ASN A 275 0.47 3.56 -21.77
N GLN A 276 1.13 4.56 -21.17
CA GLN A 276 2.56 4.50 -20.87
C GLN A 276 2.87 5.44 -19.71
N PRO A 277 3.62 4.97 -18.67
CA PRO A 277 3.99 5.83 -17.56
C PRO A 277 4.79 7.03 -18.06
N PHE A 278 4.40 8.23 -17.63
CA PHE A 278 5.20 9.43 -17.87
C PHE A 278 6.43 9.38 -16.97
N LYS A 279 7.61 9.61 -17.53
CA LYS A 279 8.89 9.56 -16.80
C LYS A 279 9.75 10.74 -17.22
N ALA A 280 10.25 11.48 -16.26
CA ALA A 280 11.11 12.64 -16.49
C ALA A 280 12.30 12.65 -15.52
N SER A 281 13.47 13.06 -16.00
CA SER A 281 14.60 13.36 -15.12
C SER A 281 14.34 14.71 -14.45
N LEU A 282 14.34 14.72 -13.12
CA LEU A 282 14.19 15.96 -12.37
C LEU A 282 15.50 16.75 -12.42
N GLY A 283 16.62 16.08 -12.17
CA GLY A 283 17.94 16.71 -12.19
C GLY A 283 19.02 15.75 -11.71
N SER A 284 20.25 16.24 -11.66
CA SER A 284 21.41 15.52 -11.14
C SER A 284 22.31 16.41 -10.29
N HIS A 285 23.08 15.80 -9.39
CA HIS A 285 24.04 16.49 -8.53
C HIS A 285 25.29 15.64 -8.35
N GLU A 286 26.47 16.21 -8.60
CA GLU A 286 27.74 15.53 -8.37
C GLU A 286 28.09 15.60 -6.87
N LEU A 287 28.08 14.45 -6.20
CA LEU A 287 28.62 14.30 -4.86
C LEU A 287 30.14 14.15 -4.95
N ARG A 288 30.86 15.12 -4.37
CA ARG A 288 32.30 15.02 -4.13
C ARG A 288 32.52 14.80 -2.64
N ARG A 289 33.34 13.80 -2.32
CA ARG A 289 33.80 13.59 -0.94
C ARG A 289 34.79 14.71 -0.61
N GLU A 290 34.33 15.77 0.03
CA GLU A 290 35.24 16.80 0.55
C GLU A 290 36.09 16.22 1.69
N GLY A 291 37.39 16.50 1.65
CA GLY A 291 38.35 16.12 2.69
C GLY A 291 38.23 17.06 3.89
N GLY A 292 37.20 16.86 4.70
CA GLY A 292 36.79 17.70 5.83
C GLY A 292 35.33 17.40 6.20
N ALA A 293 34.81 17.93 7.32
CA ALA A 293 33.46 17.65 7.84
C ALA A 293 32.44 17.52 6.70
N GLY A 294 31.95 16.28 6.46
CA GLY A 294 31.21 15.95 5.25
C GLY A 294 30.03 16.88 5.02
N ALA A 295 29.70 17.14 3.74
CA ALA A 295 28.59 18.02 3.37
C ALA A 295 27.34 17.71 4.21
N ALA A 296 26.78 18.73 4.87
CA ALA A 296 25.65 18.56 5.77
C ALA A 296 24.38 18.08 5.04
N SER A 297 24.29 18.35 3.73
CA SER A 297 23.20 17.90 2.88
C SER A 297 23.64 17.73 1.42
N ALA A 298 22.87 16.96 0.66
CA ALA A 298 23.01 16.81 -0.79
C ALA A 298 21.72 17.28 -1.46
N ARG A 299 21.82 18.23 -2.39
CA ARG A 299 20.68 18.89 -3.03
C ARG A 299 20.64 18.57 -4.52
N VAL A 300 19.50 18.13 -5.01
CA VAL A 300 19.23 17.97 -6.45
C VAL A 300 18.14 18.96 -6.84
N CYS A 301 18.53 20.02 -7.54
CA CYS A 301 17.59 21.00 -8.08
C CYS A 301 16.96 20.47 -9.38
N ALA A 302 15.70 20.83 -9.60
CA ALA A 302 15.01 20.52 -10.84
C ALA A 302 15.64 21.30 -12.00
N ALA A 303 16.15 20.59 -13.00
CA ALA A 303 16.67 21.18 -14.23
C ALA A 303 15.54 21.68 -15.15
N VAL A 304 14.36 21.05 -15.06
CA VAL A 304 13.18 21.39 -15.87
C VAL A 304 11.94 21.38 -15.00
N CYS A 305 11.10 22.42 -15.16
CA CYS A 305 9.80 22.51 -14.53
C CYS A 305 8.86 21.45 -15.15
N THR A 306 8.71 20.31 -14.47
CA THR A 306 7.92 19.17 -14.96
C THR A 306 6.56 19.13 -14.28
N PRO A 307 5.42 19.40 -14.96
CA PRO A 307 4.11 19.43 -14.31
C PRO A 307 3.70 18.01 -13.89
N LEU A 308 3.32 17.87 -12.62
CA LEU A 308 2.92 16.60 -12.00
C LEU A 308 1.53 16.74 -11.39
N ALA A 309 0.74 15.66 -11.40
CA ALA A 309 -0.60 15.61 -10.83
C ALA A 309 -1.01 14.18 -10.42
N GLY A 310 -1.74 14.05 -9.32
CA GLY A 310 -2.10 12.76 -8.73
C GLY A 310 -0.90 12.03 -8.11
N ASP A 311 -0.76 10.74 -8.41
CA ASP A 311 0.24 9.84 -7.85
C ASP A 311 1.60 9.98 -8.55
N VAL A 312 2.65 10.25 -7.77
CA VAL A 312 4.01 10.48 -8.26
C VAL A 312 4.97 9.55 -7.53
N ARG A 313 5.74 8.80 -8.31
CA ARG A 313 6.91 8.05 -7.84
C ARG A 313 8.17 8.88 -8.05
N VAL A 314 9.02 8.92 -7.03
CA VAL A 314 10.36 9.52 -7.12
C VAL A 314 11.39 8.41 -6.91
N ASP A 315 12.26 8.21 -7.89
CA ASP A 315 13.41 7.30 -7.80
C ASP A 315 14.70 8.12 -7.69
N VAL A 316 15.53 7.78 -6.70
CA VAL A 316 16.85 8.39 -6.49
C VAL A 316 17.91 7.35 -6.80
N TYR A 317 18.84 7.71 -7.68
CA TYR A 317 19.92 6.84 -8.14
C TYR A 317 21.29 7.44 -7.82
N CYS A 318 22.29 6.58 -7.62
CA CYS A 318 23.70 6.94 -7.64
C CYS A 318 24.35 6.31 -8.87
N LYS A 319 25.08 7.12 -9.64
CA LYS A 319 25.88 6.71 -10.79
C LYS A 319 27.36 7.02 -10.54
N PRO A 320 28.16 6.04 -10.11
CA PRO A 320 29.62 6.18 -10.05
C PRO A 320 30.21 6.28 -11.47
N LYS A 321 31.34 6.97 -11.64
CA LYS A 321 31.94 7.25 -12.97
C LYS A 321 32.18 6.03 -13.87
N MET A 322 32.52 4.88 -13.29
CA MET A 322 32.88 3.66 -14.04
C MET A 322 31.95 2.47 -13.74
N MET A 323 30.83 2.69 -13.05
CA MET A 323 29.89 1.62 -12.68
C MET A 323 28.48 1.88 -13.19
N ARG A 324 27.67 0.83 -13.19
CA ARG A 324 26.25 0.94 -13.52
C ARG A 324 25.54 1.80 -12.49
N LYS A 325 24.52 2.51 -12.96
CA LYS A 325 23.61 3.27 -12.11
C LYS A 325 22.86 2.33 -11.17
N GLU A 326 22.89 2.62 -9.88
CA GLU A 326 22.20 1.86 -8.84
C GLU A 326 21.11 2.71 -8.21
N ARG A 327 19.95 2.10 -7.93
CA ARG A 327 18.86 2.80 -7.22
C ARG A 327 19.18 2.77 -5.73
N LEU A 328 19.21 3.95 -5.11
CA LEU A 328 19.39 4.10 -3.68
C LEU A 328 18.08 3.77 -2.95
N PHE A 329 17.04 4.52 -3.27
CA PHE A 329 15.70 4.37 -2.69
C PHE A 329 14.66 4.97 -3.64
N HIS A 330 13.40 4.76 -3.30
CA HIS A 330 12.29 5.44 -3.96
C HIS A 330 11.16 5.69 -2.97
N PHE A 331 10.19 6.49 -3.37
CA PHE A 331 8.96 6.69 -2.60
C PHE A 331 7.85 7.19 -3.51
N TRP A 332 6.61 7.04 -3.05
CA TRP A 332 5.43 7.60 -3.70
C TRP A 332 4.82 8.71 -2.85
N PHE A 333 4.38 9.78 -3.48
CA PHE A 333 3.51 10.77 -2.85
C PHE A 333 2.37 11.11 -3.79
N ASN A 334 1.31 11.71 -3.26
CA ASN A 334 0.23 12.22 -4.07
C ASN A 334 0.15 13.74 -3.90
N THR A 335 0.16 14.42 -5.04
CA THR A 335 0.20 15.89 -5.16
C THR A 335 -0.95 16.59 -4.42
N PHE A 336 -2.16 16.03 -4.42
CA PHE A 336 -3.31 16.57 -3.70
C PHE A 336 -3.04 16.68 -2.21
N PHE A 337 -2.53 15.60 -1.62
CA PHE A 337 -2.29 15.49 -0.19
C PHE A 337 -1.17 16.42 0.28
N VAL A 338 -0.16 16.65 -0.57
CA VAL A 338 0.85 17.68 -0.31
C VAL A 338 0.19 19.05 -0.19
N THR A 339 -0.63 19.43 -1.16
CA THR A 339 -1.31 20.74 -1.16
C THR A 339 -2.43 20.87 -0.12
N ALA A 340 -2.95 19.74 0.38
CA ALA A 340 -3.90 19.67 1.48
C ALA A 340 -3.19 19.56 2.85
N CYS A 341 -1.87 19.74 2.91
CA CYS A 341 -1.05 19.67 4.12
C CYS A 341 -1.16 18.33 4.89
N VAL A 342 -1.40 17.22 4.17
CA VAL A 342 -1.42 15.87 4.73
C VAL A 342 -0.02 15.27 4.60
N GLY A 343 0.75 15.33 5.69
CA GLY A 343 2.13 14.88 5.73
C GLY A 343 3.13 15.84 5.05
N ALA A 344 2.68 17.05 4.70
CA ALA A 344 3.51 18.15 4.21
C ALA A 344 3.13 19.44 4.93
N GLU A 345 4.04 20.40 4.96
CA GLU A 345 3.83 21.70 5.58
C GLU A 345 3.99 22.84 4.56
N PRO A 346 3.19 23.92 4.66
CA PRO A 346 3.43 25.11 3.86
C PRO A 346 4.75 25.77 4.30
N VAL A 347 5.50 26.28 3.33
CA VAL A 347 6.76 26.99 3.57
C VAL A 347 6.78 28.29 2.77
N PRO A 348 7.59 29.29 3.17
CA PRO A 348 7.75 30.51 2.40
C PRO A 348 8.11 30.21 0.94
N ALA A 349 7.47 30.94 0.03
CA ALA A 349 7.80 30.85 -1.39
C ALA A 349 9.25 31.33 -1.61
N PRO A 350 10.02 30.67 -2.50
CA PRO A 350 11.34 31.14 -2.89
C PRO A 350 11.28 32.52 -3.57
N ASP A 351 12.35 33.30 -3.46
CA ASP A 351 12.44 34.67 -3.98
C ASP A 351 12.20 34.78 -5.49
N ASP A 352 12.52 33.74 -6.26
CA ASP A 352 12.33 33.68 -7.71
C ASP A 352 10.89 33.36 -8.13
N SER A 353 10.01 33.04 -7.16
CA SER A 353 8.62 32.64 -7.39
C SER A 353 7.70 32.98 -6.21
N PRO A 354 7.70 34.23 -5.73
CA PRO A 354 7.06 34.62 -4.46
C PRO A 354 5.53 34.44 -4.47
N ASN A 355 4.93 34.36 -5.66
CA ASN A 355 3.48 34.25 -5.85
C ASN A 355 2.97 32.80 -5.84
N LEU A 356 3.85 31.79 -5.70
CA LEU A 356 3.45 30.39 -5.75
C LEU A 356 3.39 29.78 -4.35
N GLU A 357 2.24 29.17 -4.02
CA GLU A 357 2.10 28.35 -2.82
C GLU A 357 3.14 27.23 -2.83
N THR A 358 3.99 27.20 -1.79
CA THR A 358 5.12 26.29 -1.68
C THR A 358 4.95 25.40 -0.46
N PHE A 359 5.23 24.12 -0.63
CA PHE A 359 5.06 23.08 0.37
C PHE A 359 6.34 22.28 0.51
N LYS A 360 6.63 21.81 1.72
CA LYS A 360 7.73 20.91 2.01
C LYS A 360 7.18 19.57 2.49
N LEU A 361 7.52 18.51 1.75
CA LEU A 361 7.28 17.13 2.15
C LEU A 361 8.57 16.55 2.73
N THR A 362 8.55 16.25 4.03
CA THR A 362 9.69 15.64 4.74
C THR A 362 9.41 14.16 4.98
N LEU A 363 10.31 13.30 4.51
CA LEU A 363 10.25 11.84 4.70
C LEU A 363 11.51 11.37 5.43
N ASP A 364 11.34 10.74 6.58
CA ASP A 364 12.45 10.09 7.27
C ASP A 364 12.90 8.81 6.55
N LYS A 365 14.04 8.25 6.97
CA LYS A 365 14.56 6.97 6.47
C LYS A 365 13.55 5.84 6.47
N TRP A 366 12.69 5.77 7.49
CA TRP A 366 11.72 4.71 7.67
C TRP A 366 10.50 4.86 6.77
N GLN A 367 10.30 6.06 6.23
CA GLN A 367 9.26 6.39 5.26
C GLN A 367 9.68 6.19 3.79
N LEU A 368 10.93 5.76 3.54
CA LEU A 368 11.47 5.57 2.20
C LEU A 368 11.53 4.09 1.81
N ASP A 369 11.03 3.76 0.61
CA ASP A 369 11.08 2.40 0.11
C ASP A 369 12.53 2.01 -0.22
N ASP A 370 12.89 0.77 0.09
CA ASP A 370 14.26 0.24 0.09
C ASP A 370 15.16 0.78 1.22
N ALA A 371 15.22 2.09 1.49
CA ALA A 371 16.04 2.66 2.57
C ALA A 371 15.61 2.19 3.98
N HIS A 372 14.30 2.02 4.24
CA HIS A 372 13.80 1.50 5.52
C HIS A 372 14.30 0.09 5.87
N LYS A 373 14.87 -0.65 4.89
CA LYS A 373 15.42 -2.00 5.08
C LYS A 373 16.85 -1.97 5.65
N ASP A 374 17.56 -0.85 5.55
CA ASP A 374 18.90 -0.67 6.10
C ASP A 374 18.85 -0.50 7.63
N LYS A 375 18.52 -1.58 8.35
CA LYS A 375 18.42 -1.56 9.82
C LYS A 375 19.77 -1.38 10.54
N GLN A 376 20.87 -1.57 9.82
CA GLN A 376 22.24 -1.47 10.36
C GLN A 376 22.89 -0.11 10.07
N HIS A 377 22.17 0.80 9.40
CA HIS A 377 22.65 2.15 9.08
C HIS A 377 23.96 2.16 8.30
N LYS A 378 24.12 1.18 7.38
CA LYS A 378 25.33 1.04 6.57
C LYS A 378 25.45 2.11 5.50
N LEU A 379 24.31 2.46 4.88
CA LEU A 379 24.26 3.44 3.80
C LEU A 379 23.55 4.72 4.26
N TYR A 380 22.54 4.60 5.11
CA TYR A 380 21.75 5.73 5.58
C TYR A 380 21.87 5.86 7.10
N SER A 381 22.28 7.05 7.55
CA SER A 381 22.30 7.42 8.98
C SER A 381 20.92 7.21 9.64
N PRO A 382 20.82 6.95 10.96
CA PRO A 382 19.54 6.85 11.65
C PRO A 382 18.64 8.08 11.50
N ASP A 383 19.22 9.27 11.39
CA ASP A 383 18.56 10.57 11.20
C ASP A 383 18.41 10.98 9.72
N PHE A 384 18.74 10.08 8.79
CA PHE A 384 18.59 10.33 7.35
C PHE A 384 17.14 10.73 7.02
N LYS A 385 16.99 11.86 6.32
CA LYS A 385 15.71 12.34 5.81
C LYS A 385 15.86 12.92 4.40
N VAL A 386 14.73 12.95 3.71
CA VAL A 386 14.55 13.53 2.39
C VAL A 386 13.50 14.63 2.48
N GLU A 387 13.80 15.80 1.94
CA GLU A 387 12.86 16.93 1.87
C GLU A 387 12.62 17.29 0.41
N LEU A 388 11.34 17.40 0.03
CA LEU A 388 10.93 17.84 -1.31
C LEU A 388 10.30 19.20 -1.17
N ILE A 389 10.81 20.18 -1.91
CA ILE A 389 10.16 21.48 -2.08
C ILE A 389 9.28 21.41 -3.32
N ILE A 390 8.00 21.66 -3.13
CA ILE A 390 6.95 21.45 -4.13
C ILE A 390 6.15 22.74 -4.25
N GLN A 391 5.94 23.22 -5.46
CA GLN A 391 5.13 24.40 -5.72
C GLN A 391 3.84 24.02 -6.43
N LYS A 392 2.72 24.53 -5.92
CA LYS A 392 1.41 24.34 -6.55
C LYS A 392 1.31 25.22 -7.79
N GLN A 393 0.83 24.64 -8.89
CA GLN A 393 0.53 25.39 -10.09
C GLN A 393 -0.81 26.11 -9.93
N PRO A 394 -0.93 27.38 -10.34
CA PRO A 394 -2.22 28.07 -10.43
C PRO A 394 -3.20 27.30 -11.31
N GLU A 395 -4.48 27.30 -10.96
CA GLU A 395 -5.53 26.63 -11.74
C GLU A 395 -5.79 27.35 -13.09
N SER A 396 -5.38 28.62 -13.22
CA SER A 396 -5.44 29.44 -14.42
C SER A 396 -4.07 29.60 -15.10
N SER A 397 -3.86 28.88 -16.20
CA SER A 397 -2.89 29.29 -17.22
C SER A 397 -3.63 29.63 -18.51
N THR A 398 -4.54 30.60 -18.46
CA THR A 398 -4.93 31.33 -19.68
C THR A 398 -3.85 32.37 -19.91
N PHE A 399 -2.80 32.00 -20.62
CA PHE A 399 -1.96 32.98 -21.27
C PHE A 399 -2.84 33.61 -22.37
N SER A 400 -3.52 34.71 -22.08
CA SER A 400 -4.07 35.57 -23.11
C SER A 400 -2.87 36.13 -23.87
N GLY A 401 -2.62 35.58 -25.06
CA GLY A 401 -1.63 36.12 -25.99
C GLY A 401 -2.07 37.50 -26.46
N HIS A 402 -1.91 38.52 -25.63
CA HIS A 402 -1.88 39.90 -26.10
C HIS A 402 -0.49 40.10 -26.69
N SER A 403 -0.41 39.82 -27.99
CA SER A 403 0.67 40.36 -28.81
C SER A 403 0.57 41.88 -28.69
N ALA A 404 1.50 42.48 -27.97
CA ALA A 404 1.72 43.91 -27.99
C ALA A 404 2.14 44.28 -29.42
N ARG A 405 1.15 44.62 -30.27
CA ARG A 405 1.44 45.19 -31.58
C ARG A 405 1.83 46.64 -31.35
N ALA A 406 3.12 46.87 -31.47
CA ALA A 406 3.74 48.18 -31.50
C ALA A 406 3.02 49.08 -32.52
N SER A 407 2.77 50.30 -32.08
CA SER A 407 2.34 51.44 -32.88
C SER A 407 3.34 51.73 -33.99
N SER A 408 2.90 51.69 -35.24
CA SER A 408 3.55 52.40 -36.33
C SER A 408 2.51 53.00 -37.26
N SER A 409 2.52 54.32 -37.28
CA SER A 409 1.92 55.27 -38.22
C SER A 409 1.57 54.72 -39.61
N LEU A 410 0.39 55.09 -40.11
CA LEU A 410 0.18 55.39 -41.53
C LEU A 410 -1.06 56.28 -41.72
N SER A 411 -0.95 57.07 -42.77
CA SER A 411 -1.68 58.26 -43.18
C SER A 411 -3.09 58.05 -43.74
N SER A 412 -3.86 59.13 -43.64
CA SER A 412 -5.09 59.53 -44.35
C SER A 412 -5.49 58.80 -45.64
N CYS A 413 -6.76 58.37 -45.70
CA CYS A 413 -7.69 58.72 -46.79
C CYS A 413 -9.13 58.29 -46.43
N ALA A 414 -10.08 59.18 -46.71
CA ALA A 414 -11.51 59.03 -46.49
C ALA A 414 -12.16 58.11 -47.55
N SER A 415 -13.25 57.41 -47.20
CA SER A 415 -14.59 57.62 -47.80
C SER A 415 -15.62 56.62 -47.28
N SER A 416 -16.77 57.16 -46.87
CA SER A 416 -18.17 56.71 -47.06
C SER A 416 -18.55 55.22 -46.90
N GLY A 417 -19.52 54.99 -46.01
CA GLY A 417 -20.83 54.52 -46.46
C GLY A 417 -21.37 53.22 -45.87
N SER A 418 -22.49 53.38 -45.15
CA SER A 418 -23.64 52.46 -45.02
C SER A 418 -23.63 51.43 -43.86
N GLU A 419 -24.37 51.77 -42.80
CA GLU A 419 -25.30 50.86 -42.12
C GLU A 419 -26.60 50.73 -42.99
N PRO A 420 -27.60 49.85 -42.75
CA PRO A 420 -27.92 49.22 -41.46
C PRO A 420 -28.57 47.80 -41.48
N ASP A 421 -28.92 47.35 -40.27
CA ASP A 421 -30.04 46.48 -39.85
C ASP A 421 -30.08 44.98 -40.24
N THR A 422 -30.20 44.07 -39.26
CA THR A 422 -31.48 43.53 -38.74
C THR A 422 -31.24 42.30 -37.84
N GLU A 423 -31.80 42.32 -36.62
CA GLU A 423 -32.07 41.20 -35.68
C GLU A 423 -33.11 40.18 -36.23
N PRO A 424 -33.64 39.15 -35.50
CA PRO A 424 -33.08 38.19 -34.54
C PRO A 424 -33.50 36.71 -34.83
N ASP A 425 -33.18 35.83 -33.88
CA ASP A 425 -33.85 34.55 -33.53
C ASP A 425 -33.69 33.30 -34.42
N ALA A 426 -33.02 32.30 -33.85
CA ALA A 426 -33.48 30.90 -33.92
C ALA A 426 -32.92 30.07 -32.75
N THR A 427 -33.81 29.87 -31.78
CA THR A 427 -33.85 28.77 -30.80
C THR A 427 -33.26 27.45 -31.30
N TRP A 428 -32.31 26.90 -30.53
CA TRP A 428 -32.03 25.46 -30.51
C TRP A 428 -32.00 24.99 -29.05
N ASP A 429 -33.09 24.32 -28.69
CA ASP A 429 -33.24 23.52 -27.49
C ASP A 429 -32.56 22.16 -27.72
N SER A 430 -31.68 21.75 -26.81
CA SER A 430 -31.18 20.39 -26.70
C SER A 430 -30.50 20.15 -25.35
N GLY A 431 -31.24 19.48 -24.47
CA GLY A 431 -30.71 18.26 -23.85
C GLY A 431 -29.97 18.43 -22.52
N ALA A 432 -30.70 18.14 -21.46
CA ALA A 432 -30.22 17.98 -20.08
C ALA A 432 -28.92 17.16 -19.97
N GLY A 433 -27.86 17.83 -19.51
CA GLY A 433 -26.61 17.21 -19.06
C GLY A 433 -26.73 16.75 -17.61
N CYS A 434 -26.47 15.47 -17.41
CA CYS A 434 -26.46 14.74 -16.15
C CYS A 434 -25.56 15.38 -15.07
N GLU A 435 -26.16 16.08 -14.11
CA GLU A 435 -25.55 16.34 -12.81
C GLU A 435 -25.80 15.13 -11.87
N ARG A 436 -24.75 14.35 -11.60
CA ARG A 436 -24.70 13.54 -10.37
C ARG A 436 -23.26 13.21 -9.99
N VAL A 437 -22.53 14.20 -9.49
CA VAL A 437 -21.36 13.95 -8.64
C VAL A 437 -21.89 13.63 -7.25
N GLY A 438 -21.65 12.41 -6.79
CA GLY A 438 -22.09 11.92 -5.48
C GLY A 438 -21.57 12.82 -4.36
N ARG A 439 -22.50 13.41 -3.60
CA ARG A 439 -22.18 14.12 -2.36
C ARG A 439 -21.68 13.12 -1.33
N TYR A 440 -20.52 13.41 -0.75
CA TYR A 440 -20.02 12.76 0.47
C TYR A 440 -21.12 12.77 1.53
N ARG A 441 -21.50 11.59 2.04
CA ARG A 441 -22.38 11.49 3.20
C ARG A 441 -21.50 11.16 4.42
N PRO A 442 -21.27 12.11 5.34
CA PRO A 442 -20.65 11.79 6.62
C PRO A 442 -21.55 10.78 7.34
N LEU A 443 -20.99 9.66 7.79
CA LEU A 443 -21.67 8.76 8.71
C LEU A 443 -21.65 9.43 10.10
N SER A 444 -22.76 10.06 10.47
CA SER A 444 -22.97 10.49 11.86
C SER A 444 -23.26 9.28 12.74
N PRO A 445 -22.76 9.23 13.99
CA PRO A 445 -23.15 8.20 14.95
C PRO A 445 -24.61 8.40 15.39
N GLU A 446 -25.41 7.33 15.39
CA GLU A 446 -26.75 7.35 15.94
C GLU A 446 -26.68 7.56 17.47
N ASN A 447 -27.28 8.65 17.94
CA ASN A 447 -27.57 8.87 19.34
C ASN A 447 -28.64 7.85 19.79
N SER A 448 -28.23 6.85 20.57
CA SER A 448 -29.15 6.07 21.38
C SER A 448 -29.58 6.90 22.59
N ALA A 449 -30.67 7.65 22.44
CA ALA A 449 -31.48 8.11 23.55
C ALA A 449 -32.67 7.16 23.66
N HIS A 450 -32.76 6.40 24.76
CA HIS A 450 -34.05 6.11 25.41
C HIS A 450 -33.79 5.74 26.88
N THR A 451 -34.53 6.47 27.72
CA THR A 451 -34.92 6.23 29.11
C THR A 451 -35.37 4.81 29.39
#